data_AF-A0A1M5XSP0-F1
#
_entry.id   AF-A0A1M5XSP0-F1
#
_cell.length_a   1.000
_cell.length_b   1.000
_cell.length_c   1.000
_cell.angle_alpha   90.00
_cell.angle_beta   90.00
_cell.angle_gamma   90.00
#
_symmetry.space_group_name_H-M   'P 1'
#
loop_
_entity.id
_entity.type
_entity.pdbx_description
1 polymer ?
#
loop_
_entity_poly.entity_id
_entity_poly.type
_entity_poly.pdbx_seq_one_letter_code
_entity_poly.pdbx_strand_id
1 'polypeptide(L)' 'MSLSFNSLFGEQDISINCPVCKEIIELKLNQVDSEVECPNCKNKFKVKFKEGFSASKAAVDDALKGFEKALGGFDEK' A
#
# COMPACT_ATOMS: atom_id res chain seq x y z
N MET A 1 -1.50 -9.57 -17.11
CA MET A 1 -0.88 -9.07 -15.87
C MET A 1 -2.00 -8.45 -15.06
N SER A 2 -2.27 -8.94 -13.85
CA SER A 2 -3.31 -8.32 -13.03
C SER A 2 -2.80 -7.03 -12.40
N LEU A 3 -3.43 -5.93 -12.75
CA LEU A 3 -3.30 -4.61 -12.15
C LEU A 3 -4.08 -4.61 -10.85
N SER A 4 -3.38 -4.40 -9.75
CA SER A 4 -4.00 -4.25 -8.44
C SER A 4 -3.29 -3.13 -7.70
N PHE A 5 -3.99 -2.47 -6.79
CA PHE A 5 -3.44 -1.32 -6.05
C PHE A 5 -2.10 -1.67 -5.38
N ASN A 6 -2.00 -2.89 -4.82
CA ASN A 6 -0.79 -3.35 -4.15
C ASN A 6 0.39 -3.55 -5.11
N SER A 7 0.15 -3.92 -6.37
CA SER A 7 1.23 -4.09 -7.35
C SER A 7 1.77 -2.76 -7.87
N LEU A 8 0.96 -1.70 -7.89
CA LEU A 8 1.39 -0.38 -8.37
C LEU A 8 1.95 0.51 -7.25
N PHE A 9 1.32 0.45 -6.06
CA PHE A 9 1.63 1.35 -4.96
C PHE A 9 2.22 0.64 -3.74
N GLY A 10 2.21 -0.69 -3.70
CA GLY A 10 2.69 -1.44 -2.52
C GLY A 10 4.19 -1.31 -2.27
N GLU A 11 4.98 -1.00 -3.30
CA GLU A 11 6.42 -0.78 -3.17
C GLU A 11 6.79 0.68 -2.89
N GLN A 12 5.80 1.57 -2.79
CA GLN A 12 6.03 2.97 -2.52
C GLN A 12 6.55 3.17 -1.09
N ASP A 13 7.68 3.84 -0.97
CA ASP A 13 8.24 4.23 0.34
C ASP A 13 7.37 5.33 0.96
N ILE A 14 6.97 5.08 2.21
CA ILE A 14 6.27 6.04 3.05
C ILE A 14 7.10 6.34 4.28
N SER A 15 7.16 7.62 4.62
CA SER A 15 7.80 8.10 5.83
C SER A 15 6.76 8.22 6.94
N ILE A 16 6.94 7.47 8.04
CA ILE A 16 6.08 7.58 9.21
C ILE A 16 6.91 7.91 10.45
N ASN A 17 6.30 8.58 11.44
CA ASN A 17 6.95 8.78 12.72
C ASN A 17 6.70 7.59 13.65
N CYS A 18 7.77 7.07 14.24
CA CYS A 18 7.67 6.07 15.30
C CYS A 18 6.90 6.64 16.51
N PRO A 19 5.90 5.95 17.06
CA PRO A 19 5.19 6.43 18.26
C PRO A 19 6.07 6.43 19.52
N VAL A 20 7.19 5.69 19.51
CA VAL A 20 8.10 5.55 20.67
C VAL A 20 9.23 6.58 20.62
N CYS A 21 10.06 6.55 19.57
CA CYS A 21 11.22 7.43 19.46
C CYS A 21 10.94 8.72 18.66
N LYS A 22 9.75 8.85 18.05
CA LYS A 22 9.36 9.96 17.14
C LYS A 22 10.23 10.13 15.90
N GLU A 23 11.16 9.20 15.68
CA GLU A 23 12.02 9.22 14.52
C GLU A 23 11.26 8.84 13.25
N ILE A 24 11.73 9.38 12.12
CA ILE A 24 11.15 9.11 10.81
C ILE A 24 11.66 7.75 10.36
N ILE A 25 10.73 6.85 10.05
CA ILE A 25 11.02 5.52 9.52
C ILE A 25 10.47 5.47 8.12
N GLU A 26 11.30 5.04 7.18
CA GLU A 26 10.91 4.75 5.82
C GLU A 26 10.51 3.27 5.72
N LEU A 27 9.28 3.02 5.27
CA LEU A 27 8.76 1.68 5.10
C LEU A 27 7.84 1.61 3.89
N LYS A 28 7.65 0.42 3.35
CA LYS A 28 6.84 0.26 2.14
C LYS A 28 5.36 0.30 2.47
N LEU A 29 4.57 0.86 1.56
CA LEU A 29 3.13 0.97 1.71
C LEU A 29 2.45 -0.42 1.87
N ASN A 30 3.04 -1.49 1.31
CA ASN A 30 2.57 -2.86 1.53
C ASN A 30 2.82 -3.41 2.95
N GLN A 31 3.69 -2.79 3.74
CA GLN A 31 3.97 -3.18 5.12
C GLN A 31 2.97 -2.56 6.10
N VAL A 32 2.17 -1.60 5.64
CA VAL A 32 1.03 -1.12 6.40
C VAL A 32 -0.01 -2.24 6.49
N ASP A 33 -0.62 -2.39 7.65
CA ASP A 33 -1.37 -3.57 8.11
C ASP A 33 -0.55 -4.80 8.51
N SER A 34 0.78 -4.75 8.36
CA SER A 34 1.71 -5.73 8.94
C SER A 34 2.36 -5.21 10.23
N GLU A 35 2.92 -6.12 11.02
CA GLU A 35 3.82 -5.74 12.12
C GLU A 35 5.14 -5.25 11.54
N VAL A 36 5.51 -4.03 11.91
CA VAL A 36 6.75 -3.38 11.46
C VAL A 36 7.63 -3.13 12.69
N GLU A 37 8.93 -3.42 12.55
CA GLU A 37 9.92 -3.15 13.59
C GLU A 37 10.66 -1.85 13.27
N CYS A 38 10.71 -0.93 14.24
CA CYS A 38 11.48 0.29 14.08
C CYS A 38 13.00 -0.01 14.08
N PRO A 39 13.78 0.42 13.07
CA PRO A 39 15.23 0.19 13.05
C PRO A 39 15.99 0.94 14.17
N ASN A 40 15.44 2.03 14.69
CA ASN A 40 16.09 2.85 15.71
C ASN A 40 15.87 2.33 17.13
N CYS A 41 14.61 2.15 17.53
CA CYS A 41 14.28 1.71 18.88
C CYS A 41 14.02 0.20 19.00
N LYS A 42 14.00 -0.53 17.87
CA LYS A 42 13.65 -1.96 17.77
C LYS A 42 12.27 -2.30 18.31
N ASN A 43 11.40 -1.30 18.42
CA ASN A 43 10.04 -1.49 18.89
C ASN A 43 9.16 -2.01 17.75
N LYS A 44 8.36 -3.04 18.03
CA LYS A 44 7.38 -3.61 17.09
C LYS A 44 6.04 -2.92 17.27
N PHE A 45 5.45 -2.46 16.18
CA PHE A 45 4.14 -1.82 16.19
C PHE A 45 3.40 -2.09 14.89
N LYS A 46 2.07 -2.07 14.97
CA LYS A 46 1.21 -2.28 13.81
C LYS A 46 0.84 -0.93 13.21
N VAL A 47 1.29 -0.68 11.99
CA VAL A 47 0.87 0.50 11.23
C VAL A 47 -0.49 0.21 10.65
N LYS A 48 -1.50 1.03 10.97
CA LYS A 48 -2.83 0.93 10.37
C LYS A 48 -3.04 2.10 9.44
N PHE A 49 -3.58 1.83 8.26
CA PHE A 49 -4.14 2.89 7.43
C PHE A 49 -5.29 3.57 8.18
N LYS A 50 -5.42 4.90 8.02
CA LYS A 50 -6.63 5.60 8.45
C LYS A 50 -7.83 5.03 7.70
N GLU A 51 -8.99 4.97 8.35
CA GLU A 51 -10.22 4.35 7.81
C GLU A 51 -10.57 4.81 6.38
N GLY A 52 -10.28 6.06 6.02
CA GLY A 52 -10.54 6.58 4.66
C GLY A 52 -9.70 5.95 3.54
N PHE A 53 -8.53 5.37 3.86
CA PHE A 53 -7.66 4.77 2.84
C PHE A 53 -8.13 3.37 2.43
N SER A 54 -8.80 2.62 3.32
CA SER A 54 -9.36 1.31 2.98
C SER A 54 -10.46 1.42 1.91
N ALA A 55 -11.37 2.39 2.08
CA ALA A 55 -12.39 2.72 1.08
C ALA A 55 -11.76 3.19 -0.24
N SER A 56 -10.72 4.03 -0.16
CA SER A 56 -10.01 4.53 -1.35
C SER A 56 -9.29 3.41 -2.11
N LYS A 57 -8.63 2.48 -1.41
CA LYS A 57 -7.96 1.31 -2.02
C LYS A 57 -8.94 0.44 -2.78
N ALA A 58 -10.12 0.17 -2.22
CA ALA A 58 -11.15 -0.60 -2.89
C ALA A 58 -11.63 0.08 -4.18
N ALA A 59 -11.88 1.40 -4.13
CA ALA A 59 -12.30 2.16 -5.30
C ALA A 59 -11.22 2.21 -6.41
N VAL A 60 -9.95 2.38 -6.03
CA VAL A 60 -8.84 2.36 -7.01
C VAL A 60 -8.64 0.95 -7.59
N ASP A 61 -8.77 -0.10 -6.78
CA ASP A 61 -8.65 -1.49 -7.25
C ASP A 61 -9.76 -1.85 -8.25
N ASP A 62 -10.99 -1.38 -8.01
CA ASP A 62 -12.12 -1.54 -8.94
C ASP A 62 -11.87 -0.80 -10.26
N ALA A 63 -11.37 0.44 -10.20
CA ALA A 63 -11.00 1.22 -11.38
C ALA A 63 -9.88 0.55 -12.20
N LEU A 64 -8.86 -0.02 -11.52
CA LEU A 64 -7.76 -0.74 -12.18
C LEU A 64 -8.24 -2.00 -12.89
N LYS A 65 -9.17 -2.75 -12.30
CA LYS A 65 -9.81 -3.91 -12.95
C LYS A 65 -10.60 -3.53 -14.20
N GLY A 66 -11.31 -2.40 -14.14
CA GLY A 66 -11.99 -1.84 -15.31
C GLY A 66 -11.02 -1.51 -16.45
N PHE A 67 -9.86 -0.95 -16.11
CA PHE A 67 -8.81 -0.64 -17.06
C PHE A 67 -8.17 -1.89 -17.67
N GLU A 68 -7.90 -2.92 -16.86
CA GLU A 68 -7.36 -4.19 -17.34
C GLU A 68 -8.30 -4.90 -18.32
N LYS A 69 -9.62 -4.86 -18.07
CA LYS A 69 -10.60 -5.36 -19.04
C LYS A 69 -10.60 -4.60 -20.36
N ALA A 70 -10.46 -3.28 -20.30
CA ALA A 70 -10.38 -2.44 -21.50
C ALA A 70 -9.10 -2.72 -22.32
N LEU A 71 -7.96 -2.96 -21.65
CA LEU A 71 -6.70 -3.31 -22.29
C LEU A 71 -6.68 -4.76 -22.82
N GLY A 72 -7.30 -5.70 -22.09
CA GLY A 72 -7.38 -7.12 -22.48
C GLY A 72 -8.34 -7.39 -23.65
N GLY A 73 -9.24 -6.44 -23.96
CA GLY A 73 -10.10 -6.51 -25.15
C GLY A 73 -9.42 -6.18 -26.48
N PHE A 74 -8.09 -5.94 -26.48
CA PHE A 74 -7.33 -5.70 -27.71
C PHE A 74 -6.72 -6.98 -28.32
N ASP A 75 -6.91 -8.14 -27.68
CA ASP A 75 -6.46 -9.45 -28.19
C ASP A 75 -7.60 -10.16 -28.94
N GLU A 76 -8.17 -9.49 -29.95
CA GLU A 76 -9.05 -10.15 -30.92
C GLU A 76 -8.96 -9.46 -32.29
N LYS A 77 -7.77 -9.55 -32.92
CA LYS A 77 -7.63 -9.79 -34.38
C LYS A 77 -6.21 -10.12 -34.82
#